data_AF-A0A8J7WFT2-F1
#
_entry.id   AF-A0A8J7WFT2-F1
#
_cell.length_a   1.000
_cell.length_b   1.000
_cell.length_c   1.000
_cell.angle_alpha   90.00
_cell.angle_beta   90.00
_cell.angle_gamma   90.00
#
_symmetry.space_group_name_H-M   'P 1'
#
loop_
_entity.id
_entity.type
_entity.pdbx_description
1 polymer ?
#
loop_
_entity_poly.entity_id
_entity_poly.type
_entity_poly.pdbx_seq_one_letter_code
_entity_poly.pdbx_strand_id
1 'polypeptide(L)'
;MSGVRARFGISFDDLSLEDYYTDVVDYEGSAPGTIEIDGVIYAHYLTAGAMGRPISGDNHARNLLMKGHRSATVGHSHFLDYSTHVDASGRRLHGLVAGCHKSNKADAYAGTSARNYWRGVAIKRNVQDGNYDLHLVSAQELERIYG
;
A
#
# COMPACT_ATOMS: atom_id res chain seq x y z
N MET A 1 12.98 -4.04 19.80
CA MET A 1 14.35 -4.00 20.36
C MET A 1 14.58 -2.58 20.85
N SER A 2 14.79 -2.36 22.14
CA SER A 2 14.97 -1.02 22.71
C SER A 2 16.33 -0.44 22.29
N GLY A 3 16.31 0.46 21.31
CA GLY A 3 17.50 1.15 20.79
C GLY A 3 18.01 2.24 21.73
N VAL A 4 19.33 2.44 21.72
CA VAL A 4 20.00 3.52 22.44
C VAL A 4 19.53 4.86 21.88
N ARG A 5 18.85 5.69 22.69
CA ARG A 5 18.44 7.05 22.28
C ARG A 5 19.68 7.88 21.95
N ALA A 6 19.77 8.36 20.72
CA ALA A 6 20.84 9.24 20.29
C ALA A 6 20.75 10.58 21.03
N ARG A 7 21.88 11.09 21.53
CA ARG A 7 21.95 12.35 22.29
C ARG A 7 21.61 13.58 21.44
N PHE A 8 21.77 13.50 20.12
CA PHE A 8 21.42 14.52 19.13
C PHE A 8 20.92 13.82 17.85
N GLY A 9 19.97 14.43 17.14
CA GLY A 9 19.39 13.90 15.89
C GLY A 9 17.91 13.52 16.03
N ILE A 10 17.32 13.06 14.92
CA ILE A 10 15.96 12.48 14.86
C ILE A 10 16.12 11.00 14.58
N SER A 11 15.37 10.17 15.31
CA SER A 11 15.29 8.72 15.21
C SER A 11 13.85 8.28 14.93
N PHE A 12 13.62 6.99 14.64
CA PHE A 12 12.26 6.45 14.48
C PHE A 12 11.43 6.58 15.75
N ASP A 13 12.06 6.54 16.93
CA ASP A 13 11.40 6.74 18.23
C ASP A 13 10.76 8.15 18.34
N ASP A 14 11.28 9.13 17.60
CA ASP A 14 10.76 10.51 17.60
C ASP A 14 9.53 10.69 16.69
N LEU A 15 9.19 9.67 15.88
CA LEU A 15 8.05 9.70 14.97
C LEU A 15 6.76 9.18 15.62
N SER A 16 6.80 8.71 16.87
CA SER A 16 5.64 8.18 17.60
C SER A 16 4.87 7.11 16.82
N LEU A 17 5.54 6.32 15.98
CA LEU A 17 4.85 5.35 15.11
C LEU A 17 4.07 4.32 15.92
N GLU A 18 4.60 3.89 17.06
CA GLU A 18 3.94 2.94 17.97
C GLU A 18 2.65 3.50 18.62
N ASP A 19 2.49 4.83 18.67
CA ASP A 19 1.29 5.46 19.24
C ASP A 19 0.13 5.50 18.23
N TYR A 20 0.43 5.50 16.93
CA TYR A 20 -0.55 5.72 15.86
C TYR A 20 -0.76 4.52 14.94
N TYR A 21 0.14 3.53 14.97
CA TYR A 21 0.10 2.36 14.10
C TYR A 21 0.23 1.07 14.91
N THR A 22 -0.56 0.06 14.53
CA THR A 22 -0.50 -1.27 15.14
C THR A 22 0.77 -2.02 14.74
N ASP A 23 1.11 -1.97 13.45
CA ASP A 23 2.25 -2.65 12.87
C ASP A 23 3.12 -1.64 12.12
N VAL A 24 4.43 -1.64 12.43
CA VAL A 24 5.44 -0.82 11.75
C VAL A 24 6.45 -1.79 11.15
N VAL A 25 6.64 -1.70 9.83
CA VAL A 25 7.51 -2.58 9.07
C VAL A 25 8.59 -1.74 8.40
N ASP A 26 9.83 -1.95 8.84
CA ASP A 26 10.99 -1.22 8.33
C ASP A 26 11.37 -1.66 6.92
N TYR A 27 12.18 -0.83 6.26
CA TYR A 27 12.84 -1.21 5.02
C TYR A 27 13.96 -2.22 5.30
N GLU A 28 14.05 -3.24 4.44
CA GLU A 28 15.11 -4.22 4.40
C GLU A 28 16.15 -3.79 3.35
N GLY A 29 17.12 -2.98 3.79
CA GLY A 29 18.11 -2.38 2.88
C GLY A 29 17.47 -1.39 1.92
N SER A 30 17.45 -1.69 0.62
CA SER A 30 16.85 -0.82 -0.42
C SER A 30 15.40 -1.16 -0.76
N ALA A 31 14.85 -2.23 -0.20
CA ALA A 31 13.49 -2.70 -0.45
C ALA A 31 12.61 -2.55 0.81
N PRO A 32 11.30 -2.33 0.67
CA PRO A 32 10.41 -2.30 1.81
C PRO A 32 10.31 -3.69 2.42
N GLY A 33 10.24 -3.77 3.74
CA GLY A 33 9.78 -4.98 4.39
C GLY A 33 8.32 -5.27 4.01
N THR A 34 7.90 -6.50 4.26
CA THR A 34 6.56 -6.98 3.93
C THR A 34 5.91 -7.62 5.14
N ILE A 35 4.60 -7.47 5.25
CA ILE A 35 3.79 -8.14 6.30
C ILE A 35 2.59 -8.81 5.67
N GLU A 36 2.25 -10.02 6.14
CA GLU A 36 1.03 -10.72 5.75
C GLU A 36 0.01 -10.61 6.90
N ILE A 37 -1.16 -10.06 6.61
CA ILE A 37 -2.26 -9.94 7.57
C ILE A 37 -3.51 -10.51 6.90
N ASP A 38 -4.14 -11.50 7.55
CA ASP A 38 -5.36 -12.19 7.08
C ASP A 38 -5.27 -12.70 5.63
N GLY A 39 -4.10 -13.22 5.23
CA GLY A 39 -3.84 -13.75 3.89
C GLY A 39 -3.63 -12.69 2.80
N VAL A 40 -3.47 -11.41 3.18
CA VAL A 40 -3.09 -10.33 2.26
C VAL A 40 -1.69 -9.83 2.58
N ILE A 41 -0.83 -9.75 1.55
CA ILE A 41 0.51 -9.16 1.67
C ILE A 41 0.41 -7.64 1.57
N TYR A 42 1.06 -6.93 2.48
CA TYR A 42 1.19 -5.47 2.49
C TYR A 42 2.66 -5.07 2.41
N ALA A 43 2.94 -4.10 1.54
CA ALA A 43 4.26 -3.48 1.41
C ALA A 43 4.12 -2.11 0.75
N HIS A 44 5.16 -1.27 0.80
CA HIS A 44 5.18 -0.07 -0.04
C HIS A 44 5.14 -0.45 -1.52
N TYR A 45 6.00 -1.39 -1.94
CA TYR A 45 6.01 -2.03 -3.26
C TYR A 45 6.44 -3.48 -3.12
N LEU A 46 6.02 -4.33 -4.06
CA LEU A 46 6.53 -5.70 -4.17
C LEU A 46 7.48 -5.79 -5.36
N THR A 47 8.47 -6.65 -5.28
CA THR A 47 9.43 -6.90 -6.36
C THR A 47 9.17 -8.26 -7.00
N ALA A 48 9.56 -8.42 -8.27
CA ALA A 48 9.50 -9.72 -8.94
C ALA A 48 10.67 -9.93 -9.90
N GLY A 49 11.05 -11.19 -10.09
CA GLY A 49 12.19 -11.60 -10.91
C GLY A 49 13.54 -11.32 -10.25
N ALA A 50 14.63 -11.72 -10.90
CA ALA A 50 15.97 -11.71 -10.31
C ALA A 50 16.58 -10.30 -10.09
N MET A 51 16.03 -9.27 -10.74
CA MET A 51 16.57 -7.90 -10.68
C MET A 51 16.02 -7.06 -9.52
N GLY A 52 15.11 -7.60 -8.69
CA GLY A 52 14.57 -6.89 -7.52
C GLY A 52 13.84 -5.58 -7.85
N ARG A 53 13.34 -5.42 -9.08
CA ARG A 53 12.64 -4.18 -9.48
C ARG A 53 11.21 -4.17 -8.94
N PRO A 54 10.69 -3.00 -8.53
CA PRO A 54 9.29 -2.87 -8.15
C PRO A 54 8.36 -3.32 -9.29
N ILE A 55 7.34 -4.09 -8.94
CA ILE A 55 6.19 -4.34 -9.81
C ILE A 55 5.51 -2.99 -10.06
N SER A 56 5.17 -2.70 -11.32
CA SER A 56 4.56 -1.46 -11.76
C SER A 56 3.92 -1.63 -13.15
N GLY A 57 3.56 -0.53 -13.82
CA GLY A 57 2.95 -0.47 -15.15
C GLY A 57 1.43 -0.23 -15.11
N ASP A 58 0.79 -0.18 -16.29
CA ASP A 58 -0.64 0.19 -16.40
C ASP A 58 -1.59 -0.84 -15.79
N ASN A 59 -1.20 -2.12 -15.76
CA ASN A 59 -1.95 -3.22 -15.13
C ASN A 59 -1.30 -3.65 -13.82
N HIS A 60 -0.94 -2.68 -12.97
CA HIS A 60 -0.16 -2.89 -11.77
C HIS A 60 -0.79 -3.93 -10.84
N ALA A 61 -2.08 -3.77 -10.51
CA ALA A 61 -2.80 -4.69 -9.63
C ALA A 61 -2.84 -6.13 -10.18
N ARG A 62 -3.06 -6.28 -11.50
CA ARG A 62 -3.01 -7.59 -12.15
C ARG A 62 -1.59 -8.17 -12.12
N ASN A 63 -0.56 -7.35 -12.28
CA ASN A 63 0.83 -7.79 -12.19
C ASN A 63 1.20 -8.27 -10.79
N LEU A 64 0.63 -7.68 -9.72
CA LEU A 64 0.79 -8.20 -8.35
C LEU A 64 0.28 -9.64 -8.26
N LEU A 65 -0.93 -9.87 -8.78
CA LEU A 65 -1.57 -11.19 -8.75
C LEU A 65 -0.79 -12.21 -9.57
N MET A 66 -0.39 -11.85 -10.79
CA MET A 66 0.27 -12.81 -11.69
C MET A 66 1.69 -13.17 -11.29
N LYS A 67 2.38 -12.28 -10.57
CA LYS A 67 3.77 -12.52 -10.14
C LYS A 67 3.87 -12.99 -8.70
N GLY A 68 2.91 -12.61 -7.85
CA GLY A 68 2.89 -12.95 -6.43
C GLY A 68 1.98 -14.12 -6.07
N HIS A 69 1.02 -14.49 -6.93
CA HIS A 69 0.06 -15.59 -6.72
C HIS A 69 -0.70 -15.54 -5.37
N ARG A 70 -0.82 -14.35 -4.79
CA ARG A 70 -1.50 -14.07 -3.52
C ARG A 70 -2.20 -12.72 -3.60
N SER A 71 -3.16 -12.50 -2.71
CA SER A 71 -3.71 -11.16 -2.51
C SER A 71 -2.62 -10.24 -1.97
N ALA A 72 -2.53 -9.04 -2.55
CA ALA A 72 -1.51 -8.07 -2.21
C ALA A 72 -2.05 -6.64 -2.28
N THR A 73 -1.55 -5.78 -1.41
CA THR A 73 -1.83 -4.35 -1.40
C THR A 73 -0.54 -3.56 -1.32
N VAL A 74 -0.39 -2.59 -2.22
CA VAL A 74 0.79 -1.72 -2.28
C VAL A 74 0.41 -0.25 -2.39
N GLY A 75 1.30 0.62 -1.93
CA GLY A 75 1.20 2.09 -2.03
C GLY A 75 2.18 2.73 -3.04
N HIS A 76 2.81 1.91 -3.88
CA HIS A 76 3.94 2.32 -4.72
C HIS A 76 3.59 3.39 -5.76
N SER A 77 2.38 3.29 -6.33
CA SER A 77 1.87 4.29 -7.26
C SER A 77 0.85 5.16 -6.57
N HIS A 78 0.87 6.45 -6.91
CA HIS A 78 -0.18 7.39 -6.51
C HIS A 78 -1.49 7.20 -7.29
N PHE A 79 -1.52 6.29 -8.26
CA PHE A 79 -2.72 5.89 -8.99
C PHE A 79 -3.43 4.74 -8.25
N LEU A 80 -4.75 4.67 -8.42
CA LEU A 80 -5.55 3.55 -7.96
C LEU A 80 -5.64 2.51 -9.09
N ASP A 81 -5.35 1.25 -8.77
CA ASP A 81 -5.61 0.11 -9.64
C ASP A 81 -6.08 -1.07 -8.78
N TYR A 82 -7.05 -1.81 -9.26
CA TYR A 82 -7.62 -2.94 -8.54
C TYR A 82 -7.99 -4.06 -9.52
N SER A 83 -7.58 -5.27 -9.18
CA SER A 83 -7.83 -6.46 -9.98
C SER A 83 -8.16 -7.64 -9.09
N THR A 84 -8.94 -8.57 -9.62
CA THR A 84 -9.17 -9.87 -8.97
C THR A 84 -8.79 -11.00 -9.91
N HIS A 85 -8.40 -12.12 -9.32
CA HIS A 85 -8.12 -13.36 -10.02
C HIS A 85 -8.67 -14.53 -9.19
N VAL A 86 -8.94 -15.66 -9.83
CA VAL A 86 -9.31 -16.89 -9.15
C VAL A 86 -8.21 -17.89 -9.45
N ASP A 87 -7.58 -18.42 -8.40
CA ASP A 87 -6.53 -19.41 -8.56
C ASP A 87 -7.12 -20.80 -8.89
N ALA A 88 -6.26 -21.78 -9.13
CA ALA A 88 -6.67 -23.15 -9.49
C ALA A 88 -7.46 -23.86 -8.37
N SER A 89 -7.40 -23.38 -7.12
CA SER A 89 -8.17 -23.92 -6.00
C SER A 89 -9.58 -23.31 -5.91
N GLY A 90 -9.89 -22.31 -6.73
CA GLY A 90 -11.15 -21.56 -6.67
C GLY A 90 -11.12 -20.38 -5.69
N ARG A 91 -9.98 -20.12 -5.05
CA ARG A 91 -9.83 -18.98 -4.12
C ARG A 91 -9.68 -17.68 -4.91
N ARG A 92 -10.40 -16.65 -4.46
CA ARG A 92 -10.33 -15.31 -5.03
C ARG A 92 -9.17 -14.53 -4.44
N LEU A 93 -8.32 -14.00 -5.30
CA LEU A 93 -7.19 -13.15 -4.98
C LEU A 93 -7.48 -11.70 -5.37
N HIS A 94 -6.93 -10.77 -4.60
CA HIS A 94 -7.11 -9.33 -4.77
C HIS A 94 -5.77 -8.62 -4.89
N GLY A 95 -5.54 -7.96 -6.02
CA GLY A 95 -4.42 -7.05 -6.22
C GLY A 95 -4.93 -5.64 -6.06
N LEU A 96 -4.35 -4.85 -5.15
CA LEU A 96 -4.74 -3.47 -4.91
C LEU A 96 -3.52 -2.55 -4.90
N VAL A 97 -3.58 -1.50 -5.70
CA VAL A 97 -2.69 -0.35 -5.60
C VAL A 97 -3.53 0.78 -5.01
N ALA A 98 -3.23 1.17 -3.78
CA ALA A 98 -4.14 1.98 -2.97
C ALA A 98 -4.19 3.48 -3.34
N GLY A 99 -3.36 3.93 -4.28
CA GLY A 99 -3.20 5.35 -4.60
C GLY A 99 -2.45 6.09 -3.49
N CYS A 100 -2.93 7.27 -3.12
CA CYS A 100 -2.28 8.09 -2.09
C CYS A 100 -3.28 8.77 -1.15
N HIS A 101 -2.79 9.26 -0.02
CA HIS A 101 -3.57 10.06 0.92
C HIS A 101 -2.77 11.31 1.33
N LYS A 102 -2.67 12.26 0.39
CA LYS A 102 -1.94 13.52 0.58
C LYS A 102 -2.73 14.69 0.03
N SER A 103 -2.50 15.88 0.58
CA SER A 103 -3.15 17.11 0.11
C SER A 103 -2.57 17.59 -1.23
N ASN A 104 -3.42 18.25 -2.02
CA ASN A 104 -3.09 18.77 -3.36
C ASN A 104 -1.94 19.81 -3.34
N LYS A 105 -1.71 20.44 -2.17
CA LYS A 105 -0.68 21.49 -1.99
C LYS A 105 0.73 20.93 -2.15
N ALA A 106 0.92 19.63 -1.93
CA ALA A 106 2.22 18.98 -1.98
C ALA A 106 2.62 18.48 -3.39
N ASP A 107 1.79 18.67 -4.42
CA ASP A 107 1.97 18.00 -5.71
C ASP A 107 2.66 18.85 -6.79
N ALA A 108 3.17 20.04 -6.44
CA ALA A 108 3.85 20.91 -7.41
C ALA A 108 5.03 20.21 -8.10
N TYR A 109 5.75 19.33 -7.39
CA TYR A 109 6.86 18.54 -7.94
C TYR A 109 6.42 17.54 -9.02
N ALA A 110 5.16 17.10 -8.99
CA ALA A 110 4.63 16.07 -9.88
C ALA A 110 4.08 16.62 -11.20
N GLY A 111 3.97 17.95 -11.32
CA GLY A 111 3.50 18.60 -12.55
C GLY A 111 2.17 18.04 -13.06
N THR A 112 2.10 17.72 -14.35
CA THR A 112 0.88 17.21 -14.98
C THR A 112 0.48 15.81 -14.49
N SER A 113 1.42 15.00 -13.99
CA SER A 113 1.13 13.63 -13.53
C SER A 113 0.24 13.61 -12.28
N ALA A 114 0.26 14.66 -11.47
CA ALA A 114 -0.56 14.79 -10.27
C ALA A 114 -2.07 14.74 -10.53
N ARG A 115 -2.48 15.05 -11.76
CA ARG A 115 -3.88 15.00 -12.22
C ARG A 115 -4.43 13.57 -12.24
N ASN A 116 -3.55 12.59 -12.38
CA ASN A 116 -3.92 11.17 -12.44
C ASN A 116 -3.92 10.51 -11.05
N TYR A 117 -3.49 11.22 -10.01
CA TYR A 117 -3.45 10.66 -8.65
C TYR A 117 -4.85 10.42 -8.13
N TRP A 118 -5.08 9.20 -7.66
CA TRP A 118 -6.28 8.90 -6.89
C TRP A 118 -5.97 9.11 -5.41
N ARG A 119 -6.87 9.83 -4.73
CA ARG A 119 -6.74 10.18 -3.32
C ARG A 119 -7.89 9.64 -2.51
N GLY A 120 -7.59 8.92 -1.45
CA GLY A 120 -8.64 8.35 -0.62
C GLY A 120 -8.12 7.31 0.35
N VAL A 121 -9.03 6.45 0.78
CA VAL A 121 -8.77 5.30 1.65
C VAL A 121 -9.45 4.06 1.08
N ALA A 122 -8.79 2.91 1.27
CA ALA A 122 -9.34 1.61 0.92
C ALA A 122 -9.75 0.90 2.22
N ILE A 123 -11.04 0.60 2.34
CA ILE A 123 -11.62 -0.12 3.47
C ILE A 123 -11.88 -1.55 3.00
N LYS A 124 -11.24 -2.51 3.68
CA LYS A 124 -11.46 -3.93 3.44
C LYS A 124 -12.39 -4.48 4.52
N ARG A 125 -13.49 -5.09 4.10
CA ARG A 125 -14.47 -5.71 5.00
C ARG A 125 -14.49 -7.20 4.77
N ASN A 126 -14.88 -7.95 5.81
CA ASN A 126 -15.04 -9.40 5.74
C ASN A 126 -13.77 -10.11 5.23
N VAL A 127 -12.60 -9.69 5.72
CA VAL A 127 -11.33 -10.24 5.27
C VAL A 127 -11.19 -11.68 5.78
N GLN A 128 -10.99 -12.61 4.86
CA GLN A 128 -10.79 -14.03 5.18
C GLN A 128 -9.86 -14.69 4.15
N ASP A 129 -8.70 -15.16 4.61
CA ASP A 129 -7.68 -15.84 3.79
C ASP A 129 -7.41 -15.13 2.44
N GLY A 130 -7.16 -13.83 2.50
CA GLY A 130 -6.82 -13.01 1.35
C GLY A 130 -8.01 -12.52 0.52
N ASN A 131 -9.23 -13.03 0.73
CA ASN A 131 -10.45 -12.54 0.09
C ASN A 131 -11.10 -11.43 0.94
N TYR A 132 -11.67 -10.42 0.30
CA TYR A 132 -12.34 -9.31 1.01
C TYR A 132 -13.30 -8.51 0.13
N ASP A 133 -14.22 -7.81 0.78
CA ASP A 133 -15.05 -6.79 0.15
C ASP A 133 -14.32 -5.44 0.17
N LEU A 134 -14.09 -4.87 -1.02
CA LEU A 134 -13.36 -3.61 -1.18
C LEU A 134 -14.32 -2.43 -1.25
N HIS A 135 -14.16 -1.47 -0.34
CA HIS A 135 -14.83 -0.19 -0.37
C HIS A 135 -13.79 0.92 -0.52
N LEU A 136 -13.91 1.74 -1.57
CA LEU A 136 -13.03 2.88 -1.82
C LEU A 136 -13.76 4.16 -1.48
N VAL A 137 -13.16 4.98 -0.61
CA VAL A 137 -13.71 6.29 -0.23
C VAL A 137 -12.71 7.36 -0.64
N SER A 138 -13.14 8.29 -1.49
CA SER A 138 -12.26 9.37 -1.94
C SER A 138 -11.98 10.36 -0.83
N ALA A 139 -10.84 11.05 -0.90
CA ALA A 139 -10.52 12.12 0.04
C ALA A 139 -11.57 13.25 -0.02
N GLN A 140 -12.15 13.51 -1.19
CA GLN A 140 -13.24 14.49 -1.35
C GLN A 140 -14.50 14.11 -0.58
N GLU A 141 -14.85 12.82 -0.56
CA GLU A 141 -16.01 12.34 0.20
C GLU A 141 -15.77 12.42 1.71
N LEU A 142 -14.55 12.10 2.16
CA LEU A 142 -14.17 12.27 3.56
C LEU A 142 -14.27 13.73 4.00
N GLU A 143 -13.74 14.67 3.20
CA GLU A 143 -13.85 16.12 3.47
C GLU A 143 -15.31 16.57 3.54
N ARG A 144 -16.17 16.07 2.65
CA ARG A 144 -17.59 16.44 2.64
C ARG A 144 -18.34 16.02 3.91
N ILE A 145 -17.96 14.88 4.50
CA ILE A 145 -18.65 14.30 5.65
C ILE A 145 -18.08 14.82 6.97
N TYR A 146 -16.75 15.02 7.04
CA TYR A 146 -16.03 15.26 8.30
C TYR A 146 -15.25 16.59 8.35
N GLY A 147 -15.13 17.31 7.23
CA GLY A 147 -14.41 18.58 7.12
C GLY A 147 -15.22 19.81 7.50
#